data_AF-A0A093Y1Y2-F1
#
_entry.id   AF-A0A093Y1Y2-F1
#
_cell.length_a   1.000
_cell.length_b   1.000
_cell.length_c   1.000
_cell.angle_alpha   90.00
_cell.angle_beta   90.00
_cell.angle_gamma   90.00
#
_symmetry.space_group_name_H-M   'P 1'
#
loop_
_entity.id
_entity.type
_entity.pdbx_description
1 polymer ?
#
loop_
_entity_poly.entity_id
_entity_poly.type
_entity_poly.pdbx_seq_one_letter_code
_entity_poly.pdbx_strand_id
1 'polypeptide(L)'
;MAPVDSDRIIEAEKLVKTEPRKAEALYKDILSKTPSATNDAAVREFETALVKLGELYRDEQKTDELVNLITTSRTVLSSFAKAKTAKLVRSLLDLFHKIPNTTDTQISVTKSCIEWATSERRSFLRQNLETRLVALHMAKQSYYDALTLINSLLRELKRLDDKLVLVEVQLL
;
A
#
# COMPACT_ATOMS: atom_id res chain seq x y z
N MET A 1 23.02 -6.54 18.95
CA MET A 1 23.19 -5.16 18.42
C MET A 1 21.83 -4.69 17.89
N ALA A 2 21.02 -4.10 18.75
CA ALA A 2 19.78 -3.37 18.43
C ALA A 2 19.61 -2.37 19.58
N PRO A 3 19.74 -1.05 19.35
CA PRO A 3 18.53 -0.21 19.23
C PRO A 3 18.67 1.09 18.38
N VAL A 4 19.74 1.29 17.61
CA VAL A 4 20.07 2.62 17.03
C VAL A 4 19.02 3.13 16.03
N ASP A 5 18.42 2.25 15.22
CA ASP A 5 17.45 2.66 14.20
C ASP A 5 16.00 2.80 14.75
N SER A 6 15.67 2.13 15.85
CA SER A 6 14.40 2.33 16.59
C SER A 6 14.33 3.73 17.22
N ASP A 7 15.45 4.21 17.76
CA ASP A 7 15.55 5.57 18.31
C ASP A 7 15.36 6.64 17.23
N ARG A 8 15.82 6.38 16.00
CA ARG A 8 15.64 7.28 14.84
C ARG A 8 14.18 7.41 14.41
N ILE A 9 13.38 6.34 14.50
CA ILE A 9 11.93 6.41 14.20
C ILE A 9 11.22 7.29 15.22
N ILE A 10 11.59 7.17 16.51
CA ILE A 10 11.03 7.97 17.60
C ILE A 10 11.45 9.44 17.47
N GLU A 11 12.69 9.70 17.09
CA GLU A 11 13.19 11.05 16.82
C GLU A 11 12.47 11.70 15.63
N ALA A 12 12.32 10.95 14.53
CA ALA A 12 11.55 11.39 13.37
C ALA A 12 10.10 11.70 13.76
N GLU A 13 9.45 10.87 14.58
CA GLU A 13 8.06 11.06 15.03
C GLU A 13 7.89 12.32 15.90
N LYS A 14 8.88 12.66 16.73
CA LYS A 14 8.89 13.94 17.47
C LYS A 14 9.03 15.13 16.52
N LEU A 15 9.83 14.97 15.46
CA LEU A 15 10.07 16.01 14.45
C LEU A 15 8.90 16.19 13.50
N VAL A 16 7.99 15.22 13.34
CA VAL A 16 6.78 15.37 12.49
C VAL A 16 5.98 16.62 12.87
N LYS A 17 5.91 16.96 14.16
CA LYS A 17 5.12 18.11 14.66
C LYS A 17 5.86 19.45 14.59
N THR A 18 7.20 19.44 14.63
CA THR A 18 8.02 20.66 14.70
C THR A 18 8.70 20.99 13.39
N GLU A 19 9.22 19.98 12.68
CA GLU A 19 9.98 20.09 11.44
C GLU A 19 9.71 18.89 10.49
N PRO A 20 8.59 18.90 9.74
CA PRO A 20 8.17 17.76 8.93
C PRO A 20 9.18 17.41 7.83
N ARG A 21 9.91 18.39 7.28
CA ARG A 21 10.96 18.14 6.26
C ARG A 21 12.16 17.35 6.79
N LYS A 22 12.56 17.57 8.06
CA LYS A 22 13.64 16.79 8.69
C LYS A 22 13.16 15.37 9.00
N ALA A 23 11.92 15.22 9.45
CA ALA A 23 11.30 13.91 9.64
C ALA A 23 11.23 13.12 8.32
N GLU A 24 10.84 13.77 7.22
CA GLU A 24 10.82 13.18 5.88
C GLU A 24 12.21 12.65 5.46
N ALA A 25 13.26 13.47 5.65
CA ALA A 25 14.63 13.09 5.32
C ALA A 25 15.13 11.90 6.16
N LEU A 26 14.79 11.86 7.46
CA LEU A 26 15.14 10.74 8.34
C LEU A 26 14.43 9.45 7.93
N TYR A 27 13.14 9.51 7.60
CA TYR A 27 12.43 8.33 7.10
C TYR A 27 12.99 7.86 5.75
N LYS A 28 13.33 8.77 4.84
CA LYS A 28 14.00 8.41 3.58
C LYS A 28 15.37 7.76 3.82
N ASP A 29 16.15 8.23 4.79
CA ASP A 29 17.43 7.61 5.18
C ASP A 29 17.22 6.17 5.68
N ILE A 30 16.22 5.96 6.54
CA ILE A 30 15.89 4.62 7.05
C ILE A 30 15.44 3.70 5.91
N LEU A 31 14.60 4.19 4.99
CA LEU A 31 14.12 3.41 3.85
C LEU A 31 15.20 3.13 2.80
N SER A 32 16.25 3.95 2.72
CA SER A 32 17.39 3.72 1.83
C SER A 32 18.19 2.47 2.23
N LYS A 33 18.19 2.12 3.52
CA LYS A 33 18.78 0.89 4.04
C LYS A 33 17.82 -0.26 3.73
N THR A 34 17.99 -0.88 2.56
CA THR A 34 17.20 -2.06 2.19
C THR A 34 17.42 -3.16 3.25
N PRO A 35 16.39 -3.56 4.00
CA PRO A 35 16.56 -4.58 5.01
C PRO A 35 16.79 -5.93 4.35
N SER A 36 17.71 -6.73 4.88
CA SER A 36 17.81 -8.13 4.50
C SER A 36 16.52 -8.85 4.88
N ALA A 37 15.93 -9.60 3.96
CA ALA A 37 14.70 -10.36 4.19
C ALA A 37 14.80 -11.39 5.34
N THR A 38 16.02 -11.70 5.80
CA THR A 38 16.31 -12.59 6.92
C THR A 38 16.28 -11.91 8.30
N ASN A 39 16.26 -10.58 8.35
CA ASN A 39 16.25 -9.83 9.61
C ASN A 39 14.83 -9.29 9.88
N ASP A 40 14.06 -10.05 10.65
CA ASP A 40 12.68 -9.69 11.02
C ASP A 40 12.59 -8.33 11.74
N ALA A 41 13.60 -7.93 12.51
CA ALA A 41 13.63 -6.63 13.17
C ALA A 41 13.75 -5.49 12.14
N ALA A 42 14.70 -5.61 11.20
CA ALA A 42 14.90 -4.62 10.14
C ALA A 42 13.68 -4.53 9.20
N VAL A 43 13.01 -5.65 8.93
CA VAL A 43 11.75 -5.67 8.16
C VAL A 43 10.65 -4.90 8.90
N ARG A 44 10.47 -5.11 10.20
CA ARG A 44 9.46 -4.38 11.00
C ARG A 44 9.77 -2.89 11.12
N GLU A 45 11.04 -2.54 11.24
CA GLU A 45 11.50 -1.15 11.25
C GLU A 45 11.21 -0.46 9.92
N PHE A 46 11.54 -1.12 8.80
CA PHE A 46 11.22 -0.62 7.46
C PHE A 46 9.71 -0.45 7.26
N GLU A 47 8.90 -1.44 7.68
CA GLU A 47 7.43 -1.35 7.64
C GLU A 47 6.91 -0.14 8.43
N THR A 48 7.45 0.06 9.64
CA THR A 48 7.05 1.17 10.51
C THR A 48 7.45 2.51 9.89
N ALA A 49 8.68 2.65 9.42
CA ALA A 49 9.16 3.86 8.76
C ALA A 49 8.37 4.18 7.49
N LEU A 50 8.04 3.16 6.69
CA LEU A 50 7.27 3.32 5.46
C LEU A 50 5.85 3.82 5.74
N VAL A 51 5.17 3.22 6.73
CA VAL A 51 3.83 3.66 7.14
C VAL A 51 3.90 5.09 7.69
N LYS A 52 4.83 5.39 8.59
CA LYS A 52 4.97 6.73 9.19
C LYS A 52 5.27 7.81 8.16
N LEU A 53 6.13 7.54 7.18
CA LEU A 53 6.36 8.46 6.07
C LEU A 53 5.10 8.65 5.21
N GLY A 54 4.34 7.57 4.98
CA GLY A 54 3.05 7.68 4.31
C GLY A 54 2.03 8.53 5.10
N GLU A 55 1.99 8.39 6.43
CA GLU A 55 1.15 9.22 7.30
C GLU A 55 1.55 10.70 7.25
N LEU A 56 2.85 10.99 7.20
CA LEU A 56 3.36 12.35 7.03
C LEU A 56 2.88 12.95 5.71
N TYR A 57 3.02 12.23 4.58
CA TYR A 57 2.55 12.71 3.28
C TYR A 57 1.04 12.88 3.22
N ARG A 58 0.29 12.01 3.90
CA ARG A 58 -1.17 12.15 4.05
C ARG A 58 -1.52 13.43 4.79
N ASP A 59 -0.87 13.72 5.91
CA ASP A 59 -1.15 14.88 6.74
C ASP A 59 -0.76 16.19 6.04
N GLU A 60 0.30 16.17 5.21
CA GLU A 60 0.69 17.28 4.33
C GLU A 60 -0.09 17.32 3.00
N GLN A 61 -1.02 16.39 2.76
CA GLN A 61 -1.78 16.24 1.51
C GLN A 61 -0.92 16.10 0.24
N LYS A 62 0.32 15.60 0.38
CA LYS A 62 1.26 15.34 -0.72
C LYS A 62 0.92 14.02 -1.43
N THR A 63 -0.13 14.05 -2.24
CA THR A 63 -0.63 12.87 -2.96
C THR A 63 0.45 12.25 -3.86
N ASP A 64 1.17 13.06 -4.64
CA ASP A 64 2.18 12.57 -5.59
C ASP A 64 3.38 11.92 -4.90
N GLU A 65 3.83 12.46 -3.77
CA GLU A 65 4.90 11.85 -2.96
C GLU A 65 4.46 10.51 -2.38
N LEU A 66 3.20 10.37 -1.97
CA LEU A 66 2.65 9.09 -1.52
C LEU A 66 2.58 8.06 -2.66
N VAL A 67 2.24 8.49 -3.89
CA VAL A 67 2.31 7.63 -5.09
C VAL A 67 3.74 7.15 -5.35
N ASN A 68 4.69 8.06 -5.31
CA ASN A 68 6.11 7.76 -5.51
C ASN A 68 6.64 6.80 -4.44
N LEU A 69 6.23 6.99 -3.19
CA LEU A 69 6.58 6.12 -2.07
C LEU A 69 6.08 4.69 -2.27
N ILE A 70 4.82 4.53 -2.66
CA ILE A 70 4.23 3.21 -2.95
C ILE A 70 4.95 2.56 -4.12
N THR A 71 5.26 3.32 -5.17
CA THR A 71 5.91 2.77 -6.37
C THR A 71 7.34 2.32 -6.09
N THR A 72 8.12 3.14 -5.38
CA THR A 72 9.52 2.84 -5.05
C THR A 72 9.65 1.71 -4.04
N SER A 73 8.73 1.62 -3.07
CA SER A 73 8.76 0.56 -2.06
C SER A 73 8.50 -0.83 -2.63
N ARG A 74 7.78 -0.96 -3.76
CA ARG A 74 7.51 -2.26 -4.42
C ARG A 74 8.76 -3.08 -4.70
N THR A 75 9.87 -2.44 -5.07
CA THR A 75 11.15 -3.12 -5.33
C THR A 75 11.65 -3.86 -4.09
N VAL A 76 11.62 -3.20 -2.93
CA VAL A 76 12.02 -3.82 -1.65
C VAL A 76 11.00 -4.89 -1.23
N LEU A 77 9.70 -4.58 -1.35
CA LEU A 77 8.61 -5.48 -0.99
C LEU A 77 8.52 -6.75 -1.86
N SER A 78 9.20 -6.77 -3.00
CA SER A 78 9.31 -7.98 -3.83
C SER A 78 10.09 -9.09 -3.10
N SER A 79 11.03 -8.72 -2.23
CA SER A 79 11.81 -9.66 -1.39
C SER A 79 11.11 -10.08 -0.08
N PHE A 80 10.00 -9.44 0.28
CA PHE A 80 9.31 -9.69 1.55
C PHE A 80 8.29 -10.83 1.45
N ALA A 81 7.92 -11.38 2.60
CA ALA A 81 6.84 -12.36 2.69
C ALA A 81 5.52 -11.80 2.09
N LYS A 82 4.80 -12.65 1.34
CA LYS A 82 3.58 -12.27 0.61
C LYS A 82 2.50 -11.65 1.53
N ALA A 83 2.27 -12.24 2.70
CA ALA A 83 1.27 -11.76 3.65
C ALA A 83 1.61 -10.37 4.23
N LYS A 84 2.87 -10.15 4.64
CA LYS A 84 3.35 -8.86 5.15
C LYS A 84 3.21 -7.78 4.07
N THR A 85 3.64 -8.10 2.84
CA THR A 85 3.52 -7.18 1.71
C THR A 85 2.08 -6.79 1.42
N ALA A 86 1.16 -7.76 1.38
CA ALA A 86 -0.25 -7.48 1.11
C ALA A 86 -0.85 -6.54 2.18
N LYS A 87 -0.53 -6.77 3.46
CA LYS A 87 -0.95 -5.90 4.56
C LYS A 87 -0.40 -4.49 4.42
N LEU A 88 0.89 -4.37 4.07
CA LEU A 88 1.56 -3.07 3.96
C LEU A 88 1.03 -2.25 2.78
N VAL A 89 0.92 -2.87 1.60
CA VAL A 89 0.35 -2.22 0.41
C VAL A 89 -1.07 -1.74 0.67
N ARG A 90 -1.91 -2.56 1.32
CA ARG A 90 -3.26 -2.16 1.72
C ARG A 90 -3.25 -0.95 2.66
N SER A 91 -2.44 -1.01 3.72
CA SER A 91 -2.28 0.09 4.68
C SER A 91 -1.88 1.40 4.00
N LEU A 92 -0.92 1.35 3.06
CA LEU A 92 -0.49 2.53 2.32
C LEU A 92 -1.57 3.09 1.40
N LEU A 93 -2.31 2.22 0.70
CA LEU A 93 -3.44 2.65 -0.13
C LEU A 93 -4.57 3.25 0.73
N ASP A 94 -4.78 2.74 1.94
CA ASP A 94 -5.81 3.26 2.85
C ASP A 94 -5.54 4.70 3.31
N LEU A 95 -4.28 5.16 3.28
CA LEU A 95 -3.92 6.54 3.61
C LEU A 95 -4.55 7.56 2.66
N PHE A 96 -4.78 7.20 1.39
CA PHE A 96 -5.43 8.11 0.43
C PHE A 96 -6.88 8.44 0.79
N HIS A 97 -7.59 7.58 1.54
CA HIS A 97 -8.99 7.85 1.91
C HIS A 97 -9.17 9.12 2.75
N LYS A 98 -8.13 9.54 3.48
CA LYS A 98 -8.16 10.78 4.27
C LYS A 98 -7.84 12.03 3.46
N ILE A 99 -7.41 11.88 2.20
CA ILE A 99 -7.06 12.99 1.31
C ILE A 99 -8.23 13.23 0.34
N PRO A 100 -8.82 14.43 0.33
CA PRO A 100 -9.95 14.74 -0.55
C PRO A 100 -9.52 14.74 -2.03
N ASN A 101 -10.47 14.45 -2.94
CA ASN A 101 -10.29 14.51 -4.40
C ASN A 101 -9.17 13.61 -4.97
N THR A 102 -8.88 12.48 -4.33
CA THR A 102 -7.83 11.55 -4.77
C THR A 102 -8.33 10.35 -5.57
N THR A 103 -9.64 10.25 -5.88
CA THR A 103 -10.24 9.07 -6.51
C THR A 103 -9.51 8.65 -7.80
N ASP A 104 -9.22 9.59 -8.69
CA ASP A 104 -8.51 9.32 -9.95
C ASP A 104 -7.08 8.83 -9.72
N THR A 105 -6.37 9.48 -8.80
CA THR A 105 -5.03 9.06 -8.41
C THR A 105 -5.04 7.68 -7.77
N GLN A 106 -6.00 7.39 -6.88
CA GLN A 106 -6.17 6.07 -6.28
C GLN A 106 -6.45 4.99 -7.33
N ILE A 107 -7.27 5.27 -8.34
CA ILE A 107 -7.51 4.35 -9.46
C ILE A 107 -6.19 4.08 -10.20
N SER A 108 -5.45 5.12 -10.56
CA SER A 108 -4.17 5.00 -11.28
C SER A 108 -3.14 4.18 -10.49
N VAL A 109 -2.95 4.50 -9.20
CA VAL A 109 -2.02 3.81 -8.31
C VAL A 109 -2.44 2.36 -8.11
N THR A 110 -3.73 2.10 -7.94
CA THR A 110 -4.24 0.74 -7.74
C THR A 110 -4.03 -0.12 -8.99
N LYS A 111 -4.28 0.43 -10.19
CA LYS A 111 -3.96 -0.25 -11.47
C LYS A 111 -2.47 -0.56 -11.59
N SER A 112 -1.60 0.39 -11.27
CA SER A 112 -0.15 0.17 -11.25
C SER A 112 0.27 -0.90 -10.22
N CYS A 113 -0.39 -0.96 -9.05
CA CYS A 113 -0.17 -2.03 -8.07
C CYS A 113 -0.65 -3.40 -8.59
N ILE A 114 -1.74 -3.47 -9.35
CA ILE A 114 -2.27 -4.71 -9.95
C ILE A 114 -1.29 -5.25 -10.99
N GLU A 115 -0.73 -4.39 -11.84
CA GLU A 115 0.29 -4.77 -12.83
C GLU A 115 1.52 -5.37 -12.15
N TRP A 116 2.03 -4.73 -11.10
CA TRP A 116 3.13 -5.25 -10.31
C TRP A 116 2.78 -6.56 -9.59
N ALA A 117 1.61 -6.67 -8.97
CA ALA A 117 1.18 -7.92 -8.34
C ALA A 117 1.06 -9.07 -9.35
N THR A 118 0.71 -8.76 -10.60
CA THR A 118 0.65 -9.71 -11.71
C THR A 118 2.04 -10.14 -12.15
N SER A 119 2.99 -9.21 -12.31
CA SER A 119 4.39 -9.55 -12.67
C SER A 119 5.07 -10.40 -11.61
N GLU A 120 4.80 -10.12 -10.32
CA GLU A 120 5.33 -10.88 -9.17
C GLU A 120 4.57 -12.18 -8.88
N ARG A 121 3.57 -12.55 -9.69
CA ARG A 121 2.72 -13.74 -9.51
C ARG A 121 2.07 -13.81 -8.11
N ARG A 122 1.58 -12.68 -7.60
CA ARG A 122 0.92 -12.52 -6.29
C ARG A 122 -0.60 -12.46 -6.47
N SER A 123 -1.21 -13.60 -6.82
CA SER A 123 -2.65 -13.71 -7.14
C SER A 123 -3.59 -13.14 -6.06
N PHE A 124 -3.37 -13.48 -4.78
CA PHE A 124 -4.20 -12.97 -3.68
C PHE A 124 -4.12 -11.45 -3.53
N LEU A 125 -2.92 -10.88 -3.69
CA LEU A 125 -2.73 -9.44 -3.64
C LEU A 125 -3.42 -8.77 -4.83
N ARG A 126 -3.27 -9.34 -6.03
CA ARG A 126 -3.96 -8.87 -7.24
C ARG A 126 -5.47 -8.82 -7.02
N GLN A 127 -6.07 -9.91 -6.56
CA GLN A 127 -7.51 -9.99 -6.30
C GLN A 127 -7.96 -8.96 -5.26
N ASN A 128 -7.20 -8.76 -4.18
CA ASN A 128 -7.53 -7.74 -3.17
C ASN A 128 -7.50 -6.32 -3.75
N LEU A 129 -6.52 -6.04 -4.62
CA LEU A 129 -6.40 -4.76 -5.31
C LEU A 129 -7.50 -4.56 -6.37
N GLU A 130 -7.89 -5.62 -7.07
CA GLU A 130 -9.00 -5.61 -8.02
C GLU A 130 -10.33 -5.35 -7.31
N THR A 131 -10.61 -6.00 -6.17
CA THR A 131 -11.79 -5.70 -5.34
C THR A 131 -11.80 -4.24 -4.87
N ARG A 132 -10.63 -3.70 -4.48
CA ARG A 132 -10.52 -2.27 -4.16
C ARG A 132 -10.80 -1.38 -5.37
N LEU A 133 -10.29 -1.75 -6.55
CA LEU A 133 -10.49 -1.01 -7.79
C LEU A 133 -11.97 -0.97 -8.20
N VAL A 134 -12.72 -2.06 -7.97
CA VAL A 134 -14.19 -2.07 -8.14
C VAL A 134 -14.83 -0.99 -7.27
N ALA A 135 -14.53 -0.96 -5.97
CA ALA A 135 -15.10 0.04 -5.06
C ALA A 135 -14.79 1.48 -5.49
N LEU A 136 -13.57 1.73 -6.01
CA LEU A 136 -13.18 3.03 -6.57
C LEU A 136 -13.96 3.39 -7.85
N HIS A 137 -14.16 2.42 -8.75
CA HIS A 137 -14.98 2.62 -9.94
C HIS A 137 -16.45 2.92 -9.59
N MET A 138 -17.00 2.22 -8.59
CA MET A 138 -18.35 2.49 -8.08
C MET A 138 -18.47 3.91 -7.50
N ALA A 139 -17.48 4.34 -6.71
CA ALA A 139 -17.43 5.70 -6.17
C ALA A 139 -17.33 6.79 -7.27
N LYS A 140 -16.65 6.48 -8.39
CA LYS A 140 -16.57 7.34 -9.58
C LYS A 140 -17.75 7.15 -10.55
N GLN A 141 -18.77 6.38 -10.18
CA GLN A 141 -19.93 6.05 -11.04
C GLN A 141 -19.55 5.40 -12.39
N SER A 142 -18.37 4.79 -12.48
CA SER A 142 -17.88 4.07 -13.65
C SER A 142 -18.38 2.62 -13.62
N TYR A 143 -19.71 2.46 -13.65
CA TYR A 143 -20.37 1.17 -13.38
C TYR A 143 -20.01 0.06 -14.38
N TYR A 144 -19.76 0.42 -15.65
CA TYR A 144 -19.39 -0.56 -16.67
C TYR A 144 -18.02 -1.20 -16.39
N ASP A 145 -17.04 -0.40 -16.00
CA ASP A 145 -15.70 -0.88 -15.63
C ASP A 145 -15.77 -1.74 -14.36
N ALA A 146 -16.55 -1.30 -13.37
CA ALA A 146 -16.80 -2.05 -12.14
C ALA A 146 -17.41 -3.44 -12.43
N LEU A 147 -18.51 -3.48 -13.20
CA LEU A 147 -19.19 -4.73 -13.58
C LEU A 147 -18.29 -5.69 -14.36
N THR A 148 -17.47 -5.16 -15.28
CA THR A 148 -16.53 -5.97 -16.05
C THR A 148 -15.53 -6.65 -15.12
N LEU A 149 -14.98 -5.90 -14.16
CA LEU A 149 -14.01 -6.41 -13.20
C LEU A 149 -14.64 -7.40 -12.20
N ILE A 150 -15.83 -7.10 -11.68
CA ILE A 150 -16.61 -8.00 -10.81
C ILE A 150 -16.84 -9.35 -11.50
N ASN A 151 -17.30 -9.34 -12.75
CA ASN A 151 -17.58 -10.58 -13.48
C ASN A 151 -16.34 -11.45 -13.69
N SER A 152 -15.17 -10.82 -13.90
CA SER A 152 -13.88 -11.54 -13.96
C SER A 152 -13.55 -12.17 -12.61
N LEU A 153 -13.59 -11.37 -11.53
CA LEU A 153 -13.29 -11.82 -10.16
C LEU A 153 -14.20 -12.96 -9.70
N LEU A 154 -15.52 -12.87 -9.96
CA LEU A 154 -16.47 -13.92 -9.57
C LEU A 154 -16.15 -15.28 -10.21
N ARG A 155 -15.67 -15.30 -11.47
CA ARG A 155 -15.27 -16.56 -12.13
C ARG A 155 -14.03 -17.16 -11.48
N GLU A 156 -13.06 -16.32 -11.13
CA GLU A 156 -11.84 -16.77 -10.46
C GLU A 156 -12.10 -17.26 -9.03
N LEU A 157 -12.83 -16.47 -8.22
CA LEU A 157 -13.10 -16.77 -6.81
C LEU A 157 -13.96 -18.03 -6.65
N LYS A 158 -14.94 -18.26 -7.54
CA LYS A 158 -15.71 -19.51 -7.56
C LYS A 158 -14.84 -20.75 -7.77
N ARG A 159 -13.72 -20.63 -8.50
CA ARG A 159 -12.79 -21.74 -8.71
C ARG A 159 -11.90 -22.00 -7.49
N LEU A 160 -11.67 -20.97 -6.66
CA LEU A 160 -10.81 -21.03 -5.47
C LEU A 160 -11.55 -21.43 -4.18
N ASP A 161 -12.89 -21.45 -4.21
CA ASP A 161 -13.78 -21.69 -3.06
C ASP A 161 -13.55 -20.74 -1.87
N ASP A 162 -13.04 -19.52 -2.14
CA ASP A 162 -12.88 -18.47 -1.15
C ASP A 162 -14.23 -17.75 -0.92
N LYS A 163 -15.06 -18.35 -0.06
CA LYS A 163 -16.44 -17.90 0.19
C LYS A 163 -16.52 -16.50 0.79
N LEU A 164 -15.54 -16.07 1.59
CA LEU A 164 -15.56 -14.76 2.23
C LEU A 164 -15.35 -13.65 1.20
N VAL A 165 -14.31 -13.75 0.38
CA VAL A 165 -14.02 -12.75 -0.66
C VAL A 165 -15.10 -12.77 -1.74
N LEU A 166 -15.67 -13.95 -2.04
CA LEU A 166 -16.78 -14.06 -2.98
C LEU A 166 -18.01 -13.26 -2.53
N VAL A 167 -18.37 -13.32 -1.25
CA VAL A 167 -19.48 -12.53 -0.68
C VAL A 167 -19.16 -11.05 -0.73
N GLU A 168 -17.94 -10.64 -0.35
CA GLU A 168 -17.53 -9.23 -0.42
C GLU A 168 -17.67 -8.66 -1.84
N VAL A 169 -17.22 -9.39 -2.86
CA VAL A 169 -17.30 -8.96 -4.26
C VAL A 169 -18.76 -8.91 -4.76
N GLN A 170 -19.66 -9.76 -4.25
CA GLN A 170 -21.08 -9.73 -4.60
C GLN A 170 -21.87 -8.57 -3.96
N LEU A 171 -21.35 -8.00 -2.87
CA LEU A 171 -21.98 -6.89 -2.16
C LEU A 171 -21.58 -5.51 -2.71
N LEU A 172 -20.57 -5.45 -3.59
CA LEU A 172 -20.11 -4.25 -4.29
C LEU A 172 -20.94 -3.99 -5.56
#